data_AF-A0A662GDL9-F1
#
_entry.id   AF-A0A662GDL9-F1
#
_cell.length_a   1.000
_cell.length_b   1.000
_cell.length_c   1.000
_cell.angle_alpha   90.00
_cell.angle_beta   90.00
_cell.angle_gamma   90.00
#
_symmetry.space_group_name_H-M   'P 1'
#
loop_
_entity.id
_entity.type
_entity.pdbx_description
1 polymer ?
#
loop_
_entity_poly.entity_id
_entity_poly.type
_entity_poly.pdbx_seq_one_letter_code
_entity_poly.pdbx_strand_id
1 'polypeptide(L)'
;MESLNVHGLDGLTRTERRIIAAFLSESPPPKAKEVARQLGVSVRTVYKALYKYRKLCRERGVEPPIPYLRGGSRRSGVEAIVEDVVRGLLPQLREVVAEEVRRWLVNTVSCPPGTDGSQPEVETLLVALRDLQRSIEKLNNSINRLIDSLPRTSENLSTSNCVGEELPSFIVENPWITRIAQLGSRDGGG
;
A
#
# COMPACT_ATOMS: atom_id res chain seq x y z
N MET A 1 16.17 16.23 -30.42
CA MET A 1 15.21 15.12 -30.45
C MET A 1 15.56 14.20 -29.30
N GLU A 2 15.06 14.53 -28.10
CA GLU A 2 15.31 13.72 -26.90
C GLU A 2 14.65 12.36 -27.09
N SER A 3 15.48 11.32 -27.03
CA SER A 3 15.04 9.94 -26.98
C SER A 3 14.33 9.75 -25.64
N LEU A 4 13.01 9.93 -25.62
CA LEU A 4 12.16 9.48 -24.52
C LEU A 4 12.51 8.01 -24.29
N ASN A 5 13.24 7.75 -23.21
CA ASN A 5 13.67 6.41 -22.82
C ASN A 5 12.45 5.71 -22.22
N VAL A 6 11.49 5.38 -23.09
CA VAL A 6 10.21 4.79 -22.69
C VAL A 6 10.46 3.32 -22.39
N HIS A 7 10.70 3.02 -21.11
CA HIS A 7 10.80 1.66 -20.63
C HIS A 7 9.52 0.87 -20.96
N GLY A 8 9.67 -0.37 -21.47
CA GLY A 8 8.56 -1.27 -21.79
C GLY A 8 8.19 -1.41 -23.27
N LEU A 9 8.91 -0.79 -24.20
CA LEU A 9 8.64 -0.87 -25.65
C LEU A 9 9.08 -2.18 -26.32
N ASP A 10 10.00 -2.93 -25.72
CA ASP A 10 10.63 -4.12 -26.36
C ASP A 10 9.65 -5.26 -26.63
N GLY A 11 8.59 -5.38 -25.82
CA GLY A 11 7.55 -6.42 -25.95
C GLY A 11 6.38 -6.04 -26.87
N LEU A 12 6.37 -4.83 -27.43
CA LEU A 12 5.30 -4.33 -28.31
C LEU A 12 5.62 -4.60 -29.78
N THR A 13 4.60 -4.80 -30.60
CA THR A 13 4.76 -4.82 -32.06
C THR A 13 5.03 -3.41 -32.61
N ARG A 14 5.51 -3.30 -33.86
CA ARG A 14 5.80 -2.00 -34.50
C ARG A 14 4.61 -1.03 -34.46
N THR A 15 3.40 -1.54 -34.66
CA THR A 15 2.16 -0.75 -34.62
C THR A 15 1.80 -0.34 -33.20
N GLU A 16 1.91 -1.26 -32.23
CA GLU A 16 1.67 -0.95 -30.81
C GLU A 16 2.66 0.11 -30.31
N ARG A 17 3.95 0.02 -30.66
CA ARG A 17 4.96 1.04 -30.32
C ARG A 17 4.62 2.42 -30.87
N ARG A 18 4.16 2.49 -32.13
CA ARG A 18 3.71 3.75 -32.74
C ARG A 18 2.52 4.36 -32.02
N ILE A 19 1.58 3.52 -31.58
CA ILE A 19 0.43 3.96 -30.78
C ILE A 19 0.92 4.56 -29.46
N ILE A 20 1.78 3.87 -28.71
CA ILE A 20 2.29 4.37 -27.43
C ILE A 20 3.12 5.64 -27.61
N ALA A 21 3.96 5.72 -28.64
CA ALA A 21 4.76 6.89 -28.93
C ALA A 21 3.89 8.14 -29.20
N ALA A 22 2.86 8.00 -30.05
CA ALA A 22 1.91 9.08 -30.34
C ALA A 22 1.10 9.49 -29.10
N PHE A 23 0.85 8.54 -28.20
CA PHE A 23 0.10 8.78 -26.98
C PHE A 23 0.93 9.49 -25.90
N LEU A 24 2.25 9.29 -25.91
CA LEU A 24 3.20 9.89 -24.96
C LEU A 24 3.82 11.20 -25.47
N SER A 25 3.74 11.49 -26.77
CA SER A 25 4.31 12.71 -27.36
C SER A 25 3.53 13.98 -27.02
N GLU A 26 2.29 13.86 -26.57
CA GLU A 26 1.39 14.96 -26.27
C GLU A 26 1.10 15.02 -24.76
N SER A 27 1.15 16.23 -24.18
CA SER A 27 0.78 16.50 -22.78
C SER A 27 -0.20 17.68 -22.77
N PRO A 28 -1.51 17.46 -22.50
CA PRO A 28 -2.14 16.24 -22.01
C PRO A 28 -2.26 15.11 -23.07
N PRO A 29 -2.38 13.83 -22.66
CA PRO A 29 -2.47 12.72 -23.61
C PRO A 29 -3.76 12.79 -24.44
N PRO A 30 -3.71 12.56 -25.76
CA PRO A 30 -4.86 12.60 -26.65
C PRO A 30 -5.85 11.47 -26.35
N LYS A 31 -7.10 11.64 -26.79
CA LYS A 31 -8.11 10.59 -26.63
C LYS A 31 -7.77 9.40 -27.52
N ALA A 32 -8.08 8.19 -27.07
CA ALA A 32 -7.85 6.97 -27.86
C ALA A 32 -8.50 7.00 -29.26
N LYS A 33 -9.62 7.73 -29.42
CA LYS A 33 -10.29 7.95 -30.71
C LYS A 33 -9.46 8.83 -31.66
N GLU A 34 -8.79 9.84 -31.14
CA GLU A 34 -7.95 10.75 -31.94
C GLU A 34 -6.70 10.04 -32.44
N VAL A 35 -6.07 9.26 -31.55
CA VAL A 35 -4.89 8.43 -31.88
C VAL A 35 -5.24 7.36 -32.90
N ALA A 36 -6.42 6.74 -32.78
CA ALA A 36 -6.94 5.80 -33.76
C ALA A 36 -7.11 6.45 -35.14
N ARG A 37 -7.70 7.65 -35.20
CA ARG A 37 -7.88 8.43 -36.44
C ARG A 37 -6.54 8.83 -37.06
N GLN A 38 -5.58 9.27 -36.25
CA GLN A 38 -4.26 9.71 -36.72
C GLN A 38 -3.43 8.57 -37.30
N LEU A 39 -3.53 7.36 -36.71
CA LEU A 39 -2.73 6.20 -37.11
C LEU A 39 -3.47 5.25 -38.07
N GLY A 40 -4.75 5.50 -38.37
CA GLY A 40 -5.56 4.65 -39.24
C GLY A 40 -5.83 3.26 -38.64
N VAL A 41 -5.93 3.15 -37.31
CA VAL A 41 -6.16 1.89 -36.59
C VAL A 41 -7.50 1.90 -35.89
N SER A 42 -8.05 0.72 -35.58
CA SER A 42 -9.27 0.64 -34.77
C SER A 42 -9.02 1.15 -33.36
N VAL A 43 -10.03 1.79 -32.75
CA VAL A 43 -9.99 2.24 -31.34
C VAL A 43 -9.68 1.06 -30.39
N ARG A 44 -10.19 -0.14 -30.71
CA ARG A 44 -9.92 -1.38 -29.96
C ARG A 44 -8.42 -1.72 -29.97
N THR A 45 -7.76 -1.52 -31.09
CA THR A 45 -6.30 -1.75 -31.23
C THR A 45 -5.52 -0.79 -30.33
N VAL A 46 -5.96 0.47 -30.23
CA VAL A 46 -5.35 1.45 -29.34
C VAL A 46 -5.46 1.01 -27.89
N TYR A 47 -6.66 0.64 -27.44
CA TYR A 47 -6.85 0.13 -26.07
C TYR A 47 -6.05 -1.14 -25.79
N LYS A 48 -5.98 -2.08 -26.74
CA LYS A 48 -5.18 -3.31 -26.60
C LYS A 48 -3.69 -2.98 -26.44
N ALA A 49 -3.17 -2.04 -27.23
CA ALA A 49 -1.79 -1.59 -27.15
C ALA A 49 -1.49 -0.95 -25.78
N LEU A 50 -2.36 -0.05 -25.30
CA LEU A 50 -2.23 0.60 -23.99
C LEU A 50 -2.28 -0.42 -22.83
N TYR A 51 -3.18 -1.41 -22.92
CA TYR A 51 -3.27 -2.49 -21.93
C TYR A 51 -1.99 -3.31 -21.89
N LYS A 52 -1.45 -3.69 -23.05
CA LYS A 52 -0.22 -4.49 -23.16
C LYS A 52 0.99 -3.72 -22.64
N TYR A 53 1.11 -2.44 -23.00
CA TYR A 53 2.14 -1.54 -22.46
C TYR A 53 2.09 -1.47 -20.93
N ARG A 54 0.90 -1.24 -20.35
CA ARG A 54 0.70 -1.22 -18.89
C ARG A 54 1.09 -2.54 -18.21
N LYS A 55 0.82 -3.68 -18.85
CA LYS A 55 1.21 -5.00 -18.32
C LYS A 55 2.73 -5.14 -18.29
N LEU A 56 3.40 -4.75 -19.38
CA LEU A 56 4.86 -4.82 -19.49
C LEU A 56 5.57 -3.84 -18.54
N CYS A 57 5.04 -2.65 -18.30
CA CYS A 57 5.56 -1.73 -17.29
C CYS A 57 5.54 -2.37 -15.89
N ARG A 58 4.41 -3.00 -15.53
CA ARG A 58 4.25 -3.71 -14.25
C ARG A 58 5.21 -4.89 -14.09
N GLU A 59 5.39 -5.70 -15.13
CA GLU A 59 6.33 -6.83 -15.13
C GLU A 59 7.79 -6.37 -14.92
N ARG A 60 8.10 -5.14 -15.32
CA ARG A 60 9.43 -4.53 -15.14
C ARG A 60 9.56 -3.69 -13.86
N GLY A 61 8.53 -3.61 -13.03
CA GLY A 61 8.52 -2.80 -11.82
C GLY A 61 8.56 -1.28 -12.10
N VAL A 62 8.24 -0.85 -13.32
CA VAL A 62 8.21 0.57 -13.70
C VAL A 62 6.76 1.04 -13.74
N GLU A 63 6.49 2.20 -13.15
CA GLU A 63 5.15 2.79 -13.24
C GLU A 63 4.88 3.34 -14.64
N PRO A 64 3.69 3.09 -15.22
CA PRO A 64 3.32 3.71 -16.48
C PRO A 64 3.18 5.23 -16.28
N PRO A 65 3.74 6.06 -17.18
CA PRO A 65 3.75 7.53 -17.02
C PRO A 65 2.36 8.19 -17.07
N ILE A 66 1.29 7.43 -17.33
CA ILE A 66 -0.05 7.96 -17.53
C ILE A 66 -0.96 7.59 -16.34
N PRO A 67 -1.45 8.59 -15.57
CA PRO A 67 -2.18 8.37 -14.32
C PRO A 67 -3.43 7.48 -14.46
N TYR A 68 -4.25 7.66 -15.51
CA TYR A 68 -5.47 6.87 -15.71
C TYR A 68 -5.20 5.46 -16.26
N LEU A 69 -3.96 5.16 -16.67
CA LEU A 69 -3.54 3.80 -16.95
C LEU A 69 -3.06 3.09 -15.68
N ARG A 70 -3.05 3.75 -14.51
CA ARG A 70 -2.88 3.10 -13.21
C ARG A 70 -4.17 2.34 -12.89
N GLY A 71 -4.31 1.14 -13.47
CA GLY A 71 -5.44 0.26 -13.19
C GLY A 71 -5.48 -0.02 -11.70
N GLY A 72 -6.64 0.21 -11.07
CA GLY A 72 -6.84 0.16 -9.62
C GLY A 72 -6.27 -1.10 -9.00
N SER A 73 -5.00 -1.05 -8.62
CA SER A 73 -4.45 -1.90 -7.59
C SER A 73 -4.87 -1.23 -6.29
N ARG A 74 -5.90 -1.78 -5.65
CA ARG A 74 -6.33 -1.39 -4.28
C ARG A 74 -5.22 -1.56 -3.23
N ARG A 75 -4.00 -1.91 -3.63
CA ARG A 75 -2.79 -1.95 -2.79
C ARG A 75 -2.05 -0.59 -2.74
N SER A 76 -2.19 0.25 -3.76
CA SER A 76 -1.36 1.47 -3.90
C SER A 76 -1.87 2.69 -3.14
N GLY A 77 -3.14 2.75 -2.75
CA GLY A 77 -3.68 3.93 -2.04
C GLY A 77 -3.13 4.04 -0.62
N VAL A 78 -3.22 2.96 0.15
CA VAL A 78 -2.68 2.93 1.52
C VAL A 78 -1.17 2.97 1.49
N GLU A 79 -0.51 2.26 0.58
CA GLU A 79 0.95 2.21 0.50
C GLU A 79 1.55 3.55 0.07
N ALA A 80 0.92 4.29 -0.86
CA ALA A 80 1.36 5.64 -1.21
C ALA A 80 1.07 6.66 -0.10
N ILE A 81 -0.08 6.56 0.59
CA ILE A 81 -0.38 7.41 1.75
C ILE A 81 0.60 7.12 2.90
N VAL A 82 0.88 5.84 3.16
CA VAL A 82 1.86 5.41 4.16
C VAL A 82 3.25 5.88 3.77
N GLU A 83 3.66 5.78 2.50
CA GLU A 83 4.95 6.31 2.05
C GLU A 83 5.04 7.83 2.23
N ASP A 84 3.99 8.60 1.93
CA ASP A 84 3.98 10.06 2.09
C ASP A 84 4.00 10.46 3.58
N VAL A 85 3.20 9.79 4.41
CA VAL A 85 3.15 10.00 5.86
C VAL A 85 4.47 9.60 6.51
N VAL A 86 5.04 8.45 6.15
CA VAL A 86 6.34 7.99 6.63
C VAL A 86 7.43 8.96 6.17
N ARG A 87 7.44 9.40 4.91
CA ARG A 87 8.41 10.39 4.42
C ARG A 87 8.32 11.72 5.16
N GLY A 88 7.12 12.15 5.56
CA GLY A 88 6.90 13.37 6.34
C GLY A 88 7.29 13.24 7.82
N LEU A 89 6.99 12.11 8.46
CA LEU A 89 7.17 11.91 9.90
C LEU A 89 8.54 11.34 10.27
N LEU A 90 9.20 10.58 9.39
CA LEU A 90 10.51 10.00 9.64
C LEU A 90 11.60 11.03 9.98
N PRO A 91 11.72 12.18 9.28
CA PRO A 91 12.72 13.19 9.66
C PRO A 91 12.39 13.84 11.02
N GLN A 92 11.11 14.08 11.31
CA GLN A 92 10.67 14.65 12.58
C GLN A 92 10.94 13.69 13.75
N LEU A 93 10.61 12.41 13.58
CA LEU A 93 10.88 11.38 14.58
C LEU A 93 12.39 11.20 14.78
N ARG A 94 13.18 11.22 13.69
CA ARG A 94 14.63 11.12 13.77
C ARG A 94 15.23 12.30 14.53
N GLU A 95 14.71 13.51 14.33
CA GLU A 95 15.15 14.71 15.05
C GLU A 95 14.79 14.65 16.54
N VAL A 96 13.56 14.26 16.87
CA VAL A 96 13.10 14.08 18.26
C VAL A 96 13.92 12.98 18.94
N VAL A 97 14.10 11.82 18.31
CA VAL A 97 14.92 10.73 18.86
C VAL A 97 16.37 11.16 19.01
N ALA A 98 16.94 11.89 18.05
CA ALA A 98 18.30 12.41 18.17
C ALA A 98 18.43 13.46 19.27
N GLU A 99 17.42 14.26 19.53
CA GLU A 99 17.40 15.23 20.63
C GLU A 99 17.24 14.54 21.99
N GLU A 100 16.37 13.54 22.11
CA GLU A 100 16.24 12.74 23.33
C GLU A 100 17.50 11.92 23.63
N VAL A 101 18.10 11.31 22.61
CA VAL A 101 19.37 10.59 22.77
C VAL A 101 20.50 11.55 23.13
N ARG A 102 20.56 12.74 22.52
CA ARG A 102 21.54 13.77 22.91
C ARG A 102 21.32 14.25 24.34
N ARG A 103 20.07 14.49 24.75
CA ARG A 103 19.73 14.90 26.12
C ARG A 103 20.07 13.81 27.12
N TRP A 104 19.76 12.56 26.80
CA TRP A 104 20.09 11.41 27.63
C TRP A 104 21.61 11.22 27.75
N LEU A 105 22.35 11.34 26.63
CA LEU A 105 23.80 11.24 26.59
C LEU A 105 24.47 12.38 27.37
N VAL A 106 23.99 13.62 27.22
CA VAL A 106 24.51 14.77 27.99
C VAL A 106 24.20 14.59 29.48
N ASN A 107 23.02 14.06 29.84
CA ASN A 107 22.66 13.82 31.23
C ASN A 107 23.44 12.65 31.86
N THR A 108 23.85 11.65 31.06
CA THR A 108 24.66 10.51 31.54
C THR A 108 26.16 10.78 31.50
N VAL A 109 26.64 11.58 30.54
CA VAL A 109 28.07 11.88 30.35
C VAL A 109 28.51 13.16 31.08
N SER A 110 27.60 14.08 31.44
CA SER A 110 27.94 15.31 32.18
C SER A 110 27.96 15.16 33.71
N CYS A 111 27.98 13.94 34.25
CA CYS A 111 28.39 13.78 35.64
C CYS A 111 29.89 14.14 35.77
N PRO A 112 30.28 15.00 36.73
CA PRO A 112 31.65 15.48 36.84
C PRO A 112 32.63 14.33 37.13
N PRO A 113 33.91 14.43 36.70
CA PRO A 113 34.90 13.42 37.01
C PRO A 113 35.29 13.58 38.48
N GLY A 114 34.70 12.78 39.35
CA GLY A 114 35.06 12.77 40.74
C GLY A 114 34.07 12.01 41.59
N THR A 115 34.16 10.68 41.59
CA THR A 115 34.36 9.85 42.80
C THR A 115 34.06 8.39 42.45
N ASP A 116 34.99 7.54 42.84
CA ASP A 116 34.97 6.09 42.65
C ASP A 116 33.71 5.41 43.19
N GLY A 117 33.19 4.43 42.45
CA GLY A 117 32.29 3.39 42.95
C GLY A 117 30.84 3.48 42.51
N SER A 118 30.53 3.10 41.26
CA SER A 118 29.15 2.74 40.84
C SER A 118 29.15 1.92 39.53
N GLN A 119 29.50 0.63 39.61
CA GLN A 119 29.21 -0.35 38.54
C GLN A 119 27.76 -0.90 38.46
N PRO A 120 26.87 -0.82 39.49
CA PRO A 120 25.57 -1.52 39.42
C PRO A 120 24.53 -0.83 38.54
N GLU A 121 24.68 0.46 38.23
CA GLU A 121 23.69 1.21 37.41
C GLU A 121 23.79 0.88 35.92
N VAL A 122 25.00 0.67 35.41
CA VAL A 122 25.22 0.29 34.00
C VAL A 122 24.72 -1.13 33.73
N GLU A 123 24.92 -2.05 34.68
CA GLU A 123 24.37 -3.41 34.58
C GLU A 123 22.85 -3.41 34.65
N THR A 124 22.26 -2.61 35.53
CA THR A 124 20.80 -2.45 35.63
C THR A 124 20.21 -1.90 34.33
N LEU A 125 20.89 -0.96 33.69
CA LEU A 125 20.48 -0.39 32.40
C LEU A 125 20.61 -1.40 31.25
N LEU A 126 21.67 -2.21 31.24
CA LEU A 126 21.84 -3.29 30.28
C LEU A 126 20.77 -4.39 30.43
N VAL A 127 20.36 -4.69 31.66
CA VAL A 127 19.25 -5.63 31.93
C VAL A 127 17.92 -5.05 31.42
N ALA A 128 17.63 -3.78 31.71
CA ALA A 128 16.42 -3.11 31.23
C ALA A 128 16.34 -3.05 29.69
N LEU A 129 17.47 -2.81 29.00
CA LEU A 129 17.54 -2.82 27.54
C LEU A 129 17.30 -4.23 26.96
N ARG A 130 17.84 -5.28 27.59
CA ARG A 130 17.57 -6.67 27.17
C ARG A 130 16.11 -7.06 27.38
N ASP A 131 15.49 -6.60 28.45
CA ASP A 131 14.07 -6.87 28.72
C ASP A 131 13.16 -6.11 27.75
N LEU A 132 13.52 -4.88 27.37
CA LEU A 132 12.85 -4.15 26.29
C LEU A 132 12.92 -4.91 24.97
N GLN A 133 14.12 -5.35 24.58
CA GLN A 133 14.35 -6.14 23.36
C GLN A 133 13.49 -7.41 23.35
N ARG A 134 13.43 -8.13 24.48
CA ARG A 134 12.59 -9.31 24.64
C ARG A 134 11.10 -9.00 24.55
N SER A 135 10.65 -7.84 25.02
CA SER A 135 9.26 -7.42 24.91
C SER A 135 8.86 -7.12 23.46
N ILE A 136 9.75 -6.49 22.70
CA ILE A 136 9.57 -6.18 21.28
C ILE A 136 9.50 -7.48 20.47
N GLU A 137 10.38 -8.45 20.74
CA GLU A 137 10.32 -9.77 20.10
C GLU A 137 9.01 -10.50 20.40
N LYS A 138 8.53 -10.46 21.64
CA LYS A 138 7.23 -11.05 22.02
C LYS A 138 6.06 -10.39 21.28
N LEU A 139 6.08 -9.06 21.16
CA LEU A 139 5.06 -8.31 20.42
C LEU A 139 5.10 -8.65 18.92
N ASN A 140 6.30 -8.72 18.33
CA ASN A 140 6.45 -9.10 16.94
C ASN A 140 5.91 -10.53 16.69
N ASN A 141 6.19 -11.45 17.62
CA ASN A 141 5.65 -12.81 17.56
C ASN A 141 4.12 -12.86 17.73
N SER A 142 3.52 -12.00 18.56
CA SER A 142 2.05 -11.96 18.69
C SER A 142 1.38 -11.36 17.45
N ILE A 143 1.99 -10.34 16.85
CA ILE A 143 1.54 -9.76 15.58
C ILE A 143 1.64 -10.79 14.46
N ASN A 144 2.75 -11.53 14.34
CA ASN A 144 2.91 -12.58 13.33
C ASN A 144 1.88 -13.70 13.53
N ARG A 145 1.58 -14.11 14.77
CA ARG A 145 0.50 -15.07 15.07
C ARG A 145 -0.89 -14.55 14.68
N LEU A 146 -1.14 -13.25 14.87
CA LEU A 146 -2.39 -12.61 14.42
C LEU A 146 -2.49 -12.63 12.90
N ILE A 147 -1.40 -12.26 12.21
CA ILE A 147 -1.31 -12.31 10.74
C ILE A 147 -1.54 -13.74 10.21
N ASP A 148 -0.95 -14.75 10.86
CA ASP A 148 -1.16 -16.17 10.53
C ASP A 148 -2.57 -16.67 10.88
N SER A 149 -3.29 -16.00 11.78
CA SER A 149 -4.71 -16.30 12.10
C SER A 149 -5.72 -15.61 11.17
N LEU A 150 -5.30 -14.54 10.49
CA LEU A 150 -6.07 -13.80 9.50
C LEU A 150 -6.34 -14.48 8.13
N PRO A 151 -5.78 -15.65 7.72
CA PRO A 151 -6.08 -16.23 6.41
C PRO A 151 -7.47 -16.89 6.29
N ARG A 152 -8.22 -17.10 7.38
CA ARG A 152 -9.46 -17.91 7.33
C ARG A 152 -10.77 -17.14 7.35
N THR A 153 -10.77 -15.85 7.67
CA THR A 153 -12.01 -15.03 7.70
C THR A 153 -12.33 -14.40 6.34
N SER A 154 -11.34 -14.21 5.47
CA SER A 154 -11.55 -13.60 4.15
C SER A 154 -12.03 -14.60 3.08
N GLU A 155 -11.70 -15.88 3.19
CA GLU A 155 -11.99 -16.87 2.13
C GLU A 155 -13.41 -17.49 2.23
N ASN A 156 -14.07 -17.40 3.38
CA ASN A 156 -15.42 -17.98 3.58
C ASN A 156 -16.59 -17.09 3.10
N LEU A 157 -16.34 -15.91 2.53
CA LEU A 157 -17.39 -14.99 2.06
C LEU A 157 -17.77 -15.18 0.59
N SER A 158 -17.22 -16.18 -0.12
CA SER A 158 -17.44 -16.32 -1.57
C SER A 158 -18.18 -17.58 -2.04
N THR A 159 -18.60 -18.49 -1.17
CA THR A 159 -19.38 -19.66 -1.59
C THR A 159 -20.29 -20.19 -0.48
N SER A 160 -21.55 -19.71 -0.42
CA SER A 160 -22.68 -20.56 -0.09
C SER A 160 -24.01 -19.88 -0.48
N ASN A 161 -24.48 -20.19 -1.67
CA ASN A 161 -25.92 -20.18 -1.96
C ASN A 161 -26.50 -21.42 -1.26
N CYS A 162 -27.02 -21.26 -0.04
CA CYS A 162 -27.86 -22.26 0.61
C CYS A 162 -29.12 -21.56 1.13
N VAL A 163 -30.22 -21.78 0.42
CA VAL A 163 -31.56 -21.37 0.82
C VAL A 163 -31.98 -22.24 2.01
N GLY A 164 -32.37 -21.59 3.10
CA GLY A 164 -33.39 -22.12 4.00
C GLY A 164 -32.92 -22.93 5.21
N GLU A 165 -32.05 -22.40 6.07
CA GLU A 165 -32.04 -22.79 7.49
C GLU A 165 -31.81 -21.55 8.36
N GLU A 166 -32.50 -21.52 9.50
CA GLU A 166 -32.71 -20.38 10.39
C GLU A 166 -31.43 -19.61 10.72
N LEU A 167 -31.54 -18.28 10.76
CA LEU A 167 -30.41 -17.44 11.18
C LEU A 167 -29.97 -17.89 12.59
N PRO A 168 -28.66 -18.01 12.84
CA PRO A 168 -28.14 -18.34 14.16
C PRO A 168 -28.71 -17.42 15.25
N SER A 169 -29.05 -17.97 16.42
CA SER A 169 -29.76 -17.26 17.49
C SER A 169 -29.11 -15.94 17.93
N PHE A 170 -27.78 -15.84 17.89
CA PHE A 170 -27.04 -14.62 18.23
C PHE A 170 -27.17 -13.49 17.18
N ILE A 171 -27.69 -13.77 16.00
CA ILE A 171 -27.92 -12.82 14.91
C ILE A 171 -29.36 -12.29 14.94
N VAL A 172 -30.31 -13.10 15.42
CA VAL A 172 -31.73 -12.75 15.51
C VAL A 172 -31.96 -11.57 16.46
N GLU A 173 -31.19 -11.48 17.54
CA GLU A 173 -31.31 -10.42 18.55
C GLU A 173 -30.55 -9.13 18.20
N ASN A 174 -29.93 -9.04 17.01
CA ASN A 174 -29.17 -7.86 16.64
C ASN A 174 -30.07 -6.75 16.05
N PRO A 175 -30.26 -5.61 16.74
CA PRO A 175 -31.14 -4.53 16.28
C PRO A 175 -30.67 -3.84 14.99
N TRP A 176 -29.43 -4.06 14.57
CA TRP A 176 -28.90 -3.52 13.31
C TRP A 176 -29.36 -4.32 12.09
N ILE A 177 -29.68 -5.60 12.25
CA ILE A 177 -30.04 -6.47 11.12
C ILE A 177 -31.45 -6.15 10.61
N THR A 178 -32.38 -5.81 11.50
CA THR A 178 -33.70 -5.32 11.12
C THR A 178 -33.62 -4.01 10.35
N ARG A 179 -32.74 -3.08 10.76
CA ARG A 179 -32.47 -1.83 10.05
C ARG A 179 -31.89 -2.09 8.65
N ILE A 180 -30.94 -3.00 8.52
CA ILE A 180 -30.31 -3.35 7.24
C ILE A 180 -31.32 -4.04 6.31
N ALA A 181 -32.15 -4.94 6.83
CA ALA A 181 -33.21 -5.60 6.07
C ALA A 181 -34.27 -4.59 5.56
N GLN A 182 -34.65 -3.60 6.37
CA GLN A 182 -35.57 -2.54 5.97
C GLN A 182 -35.00 -1.62 4.88
N LEU A 183 -33.69 -1.37 4.90
CA LEU A 183 -33.00 -0.58 3.88
C LEU A 183 -32.90 -1.34 2.54
N GLY A 184 -32.57 -2.64 2.59
CA GLY A 184 -32.47 -3.47 1.38
C GLY A 184 -33.78 -3.65 0.62
N SER A 185 -34.93 -3.73 1.31
CA SER A 185 -36.24 -3.81 0.65
C SER A 185 -36.69 -2.52 -0.02
N ARG A 186 -36.08 -1.36 0.31
CA ARG A 186 -36.50 -0.05 -0.22
C ARG A 186 -35.79 0.34 -1.51
N ASP A 187 -34.67 -0.31 -1.81
CA ASP A 187 -33.88 -0.07 -3.02
C ASP A 187 -34.20 -1.05 -4.18
N GLY A 188 -35.19 -1.94 -4.00
CA GLY A 188 -35.62 -2.93 -5.01
C GLY A 188 -36.88 -2.58 -5.81
N GLY A 189 -37.43 -1.36 -5.67
CA GLY A 189 -38.64 -0.91 -6.35
C GLY A 189 -38.43 0.40 -7.11
N GLY A 190 -37.86 0.31 -8.31
CA GLY A 190 -37.68 1.41 -9.27
C GLY A 190 -37.33 0.88 -10.64
#